data_AF-A0A845TR37-F1
#
_entry.id   AF-A0A845TR37-F1
#
_cell.length_a   1.000
_cell.length_b   1.000
_cell.length_c   1.000
_cell.angle_alpha   90.00
_cell.angle_beta   90.00
_cell.angle_gamma   90.00
#
_symmetry.space_group_name_H-M   'P 1'
#
loop_
_entity.id
_entity.type
_entity.pdbx_description
1 polymer ?
#
loop_
_entity_poly.entity_id
_entity_poly.type
_entity_poly.pdbx_seq_one_letter_code
_entity_poly.pdbx_strand_id
1 'polypeptide(L)'
;MTSRATEELLLKRCLTVAQTGSDALSPDEANLFRLVAQLVRTNYPAESAVLEQSHARYFSGHPEVAGLSFLTMLDTGLVTDLPRLRSMLEHQLANASAAEDVAFDEQRSDP
;
A
#
# COMPACT_ATOMS: atom_id res chain seq x y z
N MET A 1 -9.34 -14.97 13.81
CA MET A 1 -8.06 -14.41 13.32
C MET A 1 -8.11 -12.91 13.56
N THR A 2 -7.10 -12.33 14.18
CA THR A 2 -7.13 -10.96 14.70
C THR A 2 -6.95 -9.93 13.57
N SER A 3 -7.64 -8.80 13.67
CA SER A 3 -7.52 -7.65 12.74
C SER A 3 -6.06 -7.30 12.41
N ARG A 4 -5.15 -7.44 13.40
CA ARG A 4 -3.70 -7.21 13.25
C ARG A 4 -3.01 -8.05 12.16
N ALA A 5 -3.30 -9.34 12.07
CA ALA A 5 -2.63 -10.21 11.09
C ALA A 5 -3.07 -9.88 9.66
N THR A 6 -4.34 -9.48 9.51
CA THR A 6 -4.90 -9.01 8.24
C THR A 6 -4.29 -7.67 7.85
N GLU A 7 -4.19 -6.72 8.78
CA GLU A 7 -3.57 -5.41 8.55
C GLU A 7 -2.10 -5.54 8.10
N GLU A 8 -1.30 -6.38 8.76
CA GLU A 8 0.11 -6.56 8.38
C GLU A 8 0.28 -7.22 6.99
N LEU A 9 -0.59 -8.17 6.65
CA LEU A 9 -0.60 -8.79 5.33
C LEU A 9 -0.98 -7.79 4.24
N LEU A 10 -2.02 -6.98 4.48
CA LEU A 10 -2.45 -5.92 3.56
C LEU A 10 -1.35 -4.87 3.36
N LEU A 11 -0.64 -4.52 4.43
CA LEU A 11 0.51 -3.62 4.37
C LEU A 11 1.64 -4.17 3.50
N LYS A 12 2.03 -5.43 3.69
CA LYS A 12 3.04 -6.09 2.83
C LYS A 12 2.60 -6.11 1.37
N ARG A 13 1.29 -6.28 1.12
CA ARG A 13 0.73 -6.20 -0.23
C ARG A 13 0.82 -4.79 -0.83
N CYS A 14 0.52 -3.74 -0.07
CA CYS A 14 0.71 -2.35 -0.51
C CYS A 14 2.15 -2.10 -0.97
N LEU A 15 3.15 -2.55 -0.21
CA LEU A 15 4.57 -2.43 -0.61
C LEU A 15 4.90 -3.20 -1.88
N THR A 16 4.44 -4.45 -1.94
CA THR A 16 4.66 -5.27 -3.14
C THR A 16 4.07 -4.59 -4.37
N VAL A 17 2.87 -4.01 -4.26
CA VAL A 17 2.23 -3.27 -5.35
C VAL A 17 2.97 -1.97 -5.66
N ALA A 18 3.40 -1.22 -4.65
CA ALA A 18 4.18 0.00 -4.85
C ALA A 18 5.50 -0.25 -5.60
N GLN A 19 6.15 -1.39 -5.35
CA GLN A 19 7.40 -1.78 -6.01
C GLN A 19 7.20 -2.44 -7.38
N THR A 20 6.20 -3.34 -7.51
CA THR A 20 6.02 -4.15 -8.73
C THR A 20 5.00 -3.55 -9.71
N GLY A 21 4.18 -2.60 -9.27
CA GLY A 21 3.06 -2.06 -10.05
C GLY A 21 1.91 -3.06 -10.27
N SER A 22 1.80 -4.09 -9.42
CA SER A 22 0.75 -5.10 -9.50
C SER A 22 -0.65 -4.49 -9.30
N ASP A 23 -1.66 -5.10 -9.93
CA ASP A 23 -3.05 -4.66 -9.78
C ASP A 23 -3.66 -5.17 -8.46
N ALA A 24 -4.64 -4.44 -7.93
CA ALA A 24 -5.42 -4.89 -6.77
C ALA A 24 -6.21 -6.16 -7.11
N LEU A 25 -6.34 -7.08 -6.15
CA LEU A 25 -7.07 -8.34 -6.34
C LEU A 25 -8.50 -8.29 -5.79
N SER A 26 -8.80 -7.27 -4.98
CA SER A 26 -10.09 -7.10 -4.34
C SER A 26 -10.44 -5.60 -4.24
N PRO A 27 -11.74 -5.27 -4.10
CA PRO A 27 -12.12 -3.87 -3.93
C PRO A 27 -11.60 -3.31 -2.61
N ASP A 28 -11.49 -4.13 -1.58
CA ASP A 28 -10.93 -3.74 -0.28
C ASP A 28 -9.46 -3.33 -0.42
N GLU A 29 -8.67 -4.10 -1.17
CA GLU A 29 -7.27 -3.76 -1.49
C GLU A 29 -7.19 -2.46 -2.29
N ALA A 30 -8.01 -2.30 -3.32
CA ALA A 30 -8.01 -1.08 -4.14
C ALA A 30 -8.32 0.16 -3.29
N ASN A 31 -9.37 0.11 -2.47
CA ASN A 31 -9.76 1.22 -1.59
C ASN A 31 -8.67 1.51 -0.55
N LEU A 32 -8.02 0.47 -0.01
CA LEU A 32 -6.89 0.64 0.89
C LEU A 32 -5.70 1.30 0.18
N PHE A 33 -5.36 0.91 -1.05
CA PHE A 33 -4.27 1.52 -1.81
C PHE A 33 -4.48 3.01 -2.01
N ARG A 34 -5.72 3.43 -2.31
CA ARG A 34 -6.06 4.86 -2.41
C ARG A 34 -5.87 5.59 -1.08
N LEU A 35 -6.32 5.00 0.04
CA LEU A 35 -6.15 5.59 1.37
C LEU A 35 -4.66 5.72 1.71
N VAL A 36 -3.89 4.64 1.51
CA VAL A 36 -2.45 4.61 1.76
C VAL A 36 -1.73 5.63 0.90
N ALA A 37 -2.06 5.70 -0.39
CA ALA A 37 -1.47 6.66 -1.31
C ALA A 37 -1.65 8.09 -0.80
N GLN A 38 -2.84 8.45 -0.30
CA GLN A 38 -3.10 9.77 0.28
C GLN A 38 -2.28 10.05 1.53
N LEU A 39 -2.06 9.04 2.39
CA LEU A 39 -1.29 9.18 3.62
C LEU A 39 0.21 9.38 3.36
N VAL A 40 0.76 8.66 2.39
CA VAL A 40 2.20 8.66 2.10
C VAL A 40 2.61 9.67 1.03
N ARG A 41 1.64 10.27 0.31
CA ARG A 41 1.86 11.23 -0.79
C ARG A 41 2.88 12.33 -0.50
N THR A 42 2.92 12.82 0.74
CA THR A 42 3.83 13.90 1.15
C THR A 42 5.30 13.45 1.18
N ASN A 43 5.56 12.22 1.62
CA ASN A 43 6.92 11.72 1.85
C ASN A 43 7.38 10.77 0.73
N TYR A 44 6.43 10.08 0.08
CA TYR A 44 6.64 9.01 -0.89
C TYR A 44 5.73 9.22 -2.12
N PRO A 45 5.97 10.27 -2.93
CA PRO A 45 5.08 10.63 -4.03
C PRO A 45 5.11 9.61 -5.18
N ALA A 46 6.21 8.89 -5.39
CA ALA A 46 6.33 7.89 -6.46
C ALA A 46 5.48 6.65 -6.16
N GLU A 47 5.61 6.13 -4.94
CA GLU A 47 4.87 4.98 -4.43
C GLU A 47 3.37 5.31 -4.33
N SER A 48 3.05 6.52 -3.89
CA SER A 48 1.69 7.06 -3.91
C SER A 48 1.07 7.01 -5.32
N ALA A 49 1.81 7.44 -6.35
CA ALA A 49 1.32 7.42 -7.73
C ALA A 49 1.11 6.00 -8.26
N VAL A 50 1.94 5.02 -7.87
CA VAL A 50 1.76 3.61 -8.26
C VAL A 50 0.51 3.02 -7.61
N LEU A 51 0.30 3.29 -6.32
CA LEU A 51 -0.88 2.84 -5.59
C LEU A 51 -2.18 3.45 -6.14
N GLU A 52 -2.18 4.74 -6.46
CA GLU A 52 -3.32 5.41 -7.11
C GLU A 52 -3.63 4.81 -8.49
N GLN A 53 -2.60 4.50 -9.28
CA GLN A 53 -2.78 3.85 -10.58
C GLN A 53 -3.36 2.44 -10.44
N SER A 54 -2.87 1.65 -9.48
CA SER A 54 -3.39 0.30 -9.21
C SER A 54 -4.87 0.35 -8.80
N HIS A 55 -5.24 1.29 -7.92
CA HIS A 55 -6.65 1.56 -7.58
C HIS A 55 -7.46 1.92 -8.83
N ALA A 56 -6.98 2.85 -9.66
CA ALA A 56 -7.70 3.30 -10.86
C ALA A 56 -7.89 2.15 -11.88
N ARG A 57 -6.87 1.31 -12.09
CA ARG A 57 -6.96 0.14 -12.97
C ARG A 57 -8.00 -0.86 -12.50
N TYR A 58 -8.04 -1.13 -11.20
CA TYR A 58 -9.00 -2.06 -10.63
C TYR A 58 -10.44 -1.62 -10.89
N PHE A 59 -10.79 -0.37 -10.57
CA PHE A 59 -12.14 0.17 -10.78
C PHE A 59 -12.47 0.43 -12.25
N SER A 60 -11.47 0.69 -13.09
CA SER A 60 -11.67 0.75 -14.54
C SER A 60 -12.02 -0.62 -15.13
N GLY A 61 -11.51 -1.71 -14.55
CA GLY A 61 -11.84 -3.08 -14.95
C GLY A 61 -13.13 -3.62 -14.34
N HIS A 62 -13.56 -3.06 -13.20
CA HIS A 62 -14.74 -3.49 -12.44
C HIS A 62 -15.70 -2.31 -12.17
N PRO A 63 -16.30 -1.71 -13.22
CA PRO A 63 -17.22 -0.58 -13.07
C PRO A 63 -18.49 -0.92 -12.25
N GLU A 64 -18.80 -2.21 -12.11
CA GLU A 64 -19.91 -2.73 -11.29
C GLU A 64 -19.64 -2.67 -9.78
N VAL A 65 -18.38 -2.52 -9.37
CA VAL A 65 -17.99 -2.46 -7.96
C VAL A 65 -17.81 -1.00 -7.54
N ALA A 66 -18.64 -0.54 -6.61
CA ALA A 66 -18.54 0.80 -6.07
C ALA A 66 -17.33 0.92 -5.11
N GLY A 67 -16.56 2.01 -5.24
CA GLY A 67 -15.52 2.36 -4.28
C GLY A 67 -16.08 2.57 -2.88
N LEU A 68 -15.36 2.12 -1.86
CA LEU A 68 -15.75 2.30 -0.47
C LEU A 68 -15.32 3.68 0.02
N SER A 69 -16.19 4.33 0.78
CA SER A 69 -15.84 5.56 1.49
C SER A 69 -14.96 5.24 2.70
N PHE A 70 -14.19 6.22 3.18
CA PHE A 70 -13.38 6.06 4.39
C PHE A 70 -14.21 5.61 5.60
N LEU A 71 -15.40 6.19 5.77
CA LEU A 71 -16.31 5.80 6.85
C LEU A 71 -16.73 4.33 6.73
N THR A 72 -17.02 3.88 5.51
CA THR A 72 -17.38 2.47 5.25
C THR A 72 -16.21 1.52 5.53
N MET A 73 -14.97 1.94 5.25
CA MET A 73 -13.78 1.15 5.58
C MET A 73 -13.56 1.02 7.10
N LEU A 74 -13.89 2.05 7.88
CA LEU A 74 -13.87 1.96 9.35
C LEU A 74 -14.99 1.05 9.87
N ASP A 75 -16.21 1.20 9.33
CA ASP A 75 -17.39 0.44 9.78
C ASP A 75 -17.27 -1.06 9.48
N THR A 76 -16.63 -1.41 8.37
CA THR A 76 -16.33 -2.80 7.99
C THR A 76 -15.16 -3.40 8.78
N GLY A 77 -14.43 -2.57 9.55
CA GLY A 77 -13.22 -2.98 10.26
C GLY A 77 -12.03 -3.23 9.34
N LEU A 78 -12.09 -2.77 8.09
CA LEU A 78 -10.97 -2.86 7.14
C LEU A 78 -9.79 -1.99 7.59
N VAL A 79 -10.07 -0.85 8.21
CA VAL A 79 -9.08 0.01 8.86
C VAL A 79 -9.52 0.25 10.29
N THR A 80 -8.72 -0.21 11.25
CA THR A 80 -9.06 -0.04 12.68
C THR A 80 -8.48 1.24 13.26
N ASP A 81 -7.25 1.61 12.86
CA ASP A 81 -6.49 2.72 13.44
C ASP A 81 -5.61 3.36 12.35
N LEU A 82 -6.01 4.55 11.89
CA LEU A 82 -5.35 5.26 10.80
C LEU A 82 -3.97 5.84 11.19
N PRO A 83 -3.79 6.49 12.36
CA PRO A 83 -2.47 6.86 12.85
C PRO A 83 -1.48 5.68 12.89
N ARG A 84 -1.93 4.53 13.41
CA ARG A 84 -1.10 3.33 13.44
C ARG A 84 -0.76 2.82 12.05
N LEU A 85 -1.77 2.73 11.17
CA LEU A 85 -1.58 2.30 9.78
C LEU A 85 -0.51 3.16 9.10
N ARG A 86 -0.58 4.48 9.26
CA ARG A 86 0.40 5.43 8.74
C ARG A 86 1.80 5.16 9.29
N SER A 87 1.97 5.06 10.60
CA SER A 87 3.29 4.81 11.19
C SER A 87 3.89 3.49 10.70
N MET A 88 3.08 2.43 10.57
CA MET A 88 3.56 1.14 10.04
C MET A 88 3.95 1.24 8.56
N LEU A 89 3.19 1.98 7.74
CA LEU A 89 3.53 2.23 6.33
C LEU A 89 4.83 3.00 6.19
N GLU A 90 4.96 4.10 6.92
CA GLU A 90 6.17 4.93 6.89
C GLU A 90 7.40 4.10 7.30
N HIS A 91 7.28 3.25 8.33
CA HIS A 91 8.35 2.36 8.75
C HIS A 91 8.73 1.34 7.67
N GLN A 92 7.74 0.76 7.00
CA GLN A 92 7.99 -0.26 6.00
C GLN A 92 8.50 0.32 4.67
N LEU A 93 8.05 1.51 4.27
CA LEU A 93 8.58 2.24 3.11
C LEU A 93 10.00 2.74 3.38
N ALA A 94 10.29 3.19 4.60
CA ALA A 94 11.66 3.51 5.02
C ALA A 94 12.57 2.28 4.98
N ASN A 95 12.07 1.12 5.42
CA ASN A 95 12.81 -0.14 5.34
C ASN A 95 13.02 -0.60 3.89
N ALA A 96 12.02 -0.42 3.03
CA ALA A 96 12.10 -0.80 1.61
C ALA A 96 13.13 0.05 0.85
N SER A 97 13.09 1.37 1.03
CA SER A 97 14.08 2.29 0.46
C SER A 97 15.49 2.03 1.00
N ALA A 98 15.63 1.76 2.30
CA ALA A 98 16.92 1.38 2.88
C ALA A 98 17.45 0.03 2.36
N ALA A 99 16.57 -0.93 2.05
CA ALA A 99 16.96 -2.22 1.48
C ALA A 99 17.46 -2.08 0.02
N GLU A 100 16.90 -1.15 -0.76
CA GLU A 100 17.37 -0.84 -2.11
C GLU A 100 18.80 -0.25 -2.10
N ASP A 101 19.13 0.59 -1.11
CA ASP A 101 20.48 1.15 -0.96
C ASP A 101 21.54 0.08 -0.60
N VAL A 102 21.19 -0.91 0.22
CA VAL A 102 22.12 -1.99 0.61
C VAL A 102 22.36 -2.97 -0.55
N ALA A 103 21.33 -3.28 -1.34
CA ALA A 103 21.45 -4.15 -2.51
C ALA A 103 22.36 -3.56 -3.60
N PHE A 104 22.49 -2.23 -3.67
CA PHE A 104 23.36 -1.56 -4.63
C PHE A 104 24.85 -1.60 -4.23
N ASP A 105 25.16 -1.70 -2.93
CA ASP A 105 26.53 -1.75 -2.41
C ASP A 105 27.17 -3.16 -2.56
N GLU A 106 26.36 -4.21 -2.44
CA GLU A 106 26.83 -5.61 -2.53
C GLU A 106 27.17 -6.05 -3.97
N GLN A 107 26.70 -5.31 -4.98
CA GLN A 107 26.95 -5.59 -6.41
C GLN A 107 28.19 -4.88 -6.97
N ARG A 108 28.89 -4.08 -6.16
CA ARG A 108 30.10 -3.33 -6.55
C ARG A 108 31.40 -3.93 -6.00
N SER A 109 31.30 -5.02 -5.23
CA SER A 109 32.43 -5.75 -4.67
C SER A 109 32.55 -7.14 -5.30
N ASP A 110 32.92 -7.20 -6.58
CA ASP A 110 33.63 -8.37 -7.12
C ASP A 110 34.93 -7.88 -7.79
N PRO A 111 36.09 -8.45 -7.43
CA PRO A 111 37.42 -7.97 -7.83
C PRO A 111 37.83 -8.29 -9.28
#